data_AF-A0A3D1S2I3-F1
#
_entry.id   AF-A0A3D1S2I3-F1
#
_cell.length_a   1.000
_cell.length_b   1.000
_cell.length_c   1.000
_cell.angle_alpha   90.00
_cell.angle_beta   90.00
_cell.angle_gamma   90.00
#
_symmetry.space_group_name_H-M   'P 1'
#
loop_
_entity.id
_entity.type
_entity.pdbx_description
1 polymer ?
#
loop_
_entity_poly.entity_id
_entity_poly.type
_entity_poly.pdbx_seq_one_letter_code
_entity_poly.pdbx_strand_id
1 'polypeptide(L)'
;MSAHRLPQALNDLYQLSLWQKTLYSAPKVHGILFGVSCVPEIPMPETWLGYVFNQHSQIPSEAALEQLTKVLMDGLSQVLAAIHQSDYTFCEAWSWDDSELAMFADFLQGVLLVHQAQEKQWQKAWDTMPETAQVAHSKTLQQCLSMMTTFADVPLAISKKSPAQQPAFISALPQLFLSLPNTIERYVGLSGQVASYLPNQFEQFTQR
;
A
#
# COMPACT_ATOMS: atom_id res chain seq x y z
N MET A 1 7.49 1.51 -23.22
CA MET A 1 6.32 1.98 -22.45
C MET A 1 6.06 0.93 -21.39
N SER A 2 6.57 1.14 -20.18
CA SER A 2 6.37 0.22 -19.06
C SER A 2 5.03 0.60 -18.42
N ALA A 3 3.93 0.04 -18.93
CA ALA A 3 2.62 0.32 -18.37
C ALA A 3 2.56 -0.26 -16.96
N HIS A 4 2.34 0.59 -15.95
CA HIS A 4 2.03 0.16 -14.59
C HIS A 4 0.92 -0.89 -14.66
N ARG A 5 1.21 -2.12 -14.22
CA ARG A 5 0.22 -3.19 -14.18
C ARG A 5 -0.70 -2.97 -12.98
N LEU A 6 -1.72 -2.15 -13.18
CA LEU A 6 -2.85 -2.06 -12.25
C LEU A 6 -3.63 -3.39 -12.27
N PRO A 7 -4.28 -3.77 -11.16
CA PRO A 7 -5.32 -4.79 -11.18
C PRO A 7 -6.35 -4.51 -12.28
N GLN A 8 -6.84 -5.55 -12.97
CA GLN A 8 -7.74 -5.38 -14.11
C GLN A 8 -9.02 -4.63 -13.71
N ALA A 9 -9.54 -4.90 -12.50
CA ALA A 9 -10.69 -4.19 -11.95
C ALA A 9 -10.48 -2.67 -11.88
N LEU A 10 -9.27 -2.23 -11.51
CA LEU A 10 -8.94 -0.80 -11.47
C LEU A 10 -8.74 -0.23 -12.88
N ASN A 11 -8.12 -0.97 -13.80
CA ASN A 11 -8.04 -0.54 -15.19
C ASN A 11 -9.43 -0.23 -15.76
N ASP A 12 -10.39 -1.13 -15.56
CA ASP A 12 -11.77 -0.97 -16.03
C ASP A 12 -12.48 0.21 -15.34
N LEU A 13 -12.27 0.39 -14.03
CA LEU A 13 -12.83 1.50 -13.26
C LEU A 13 -12.43 2.87 -13.82
N TYR A 14 -11.14 3.05 -14.09
CA TYR A 14 -10.59 4.34 -14.52
C TYR A 14 -10.81 4.65 -16.00
N GLN A 15 -11.32 3.69 -16.81
CA GLN A 15 -11.89 4.01 -18.12
C GLN A 15 -13.19 4.82 -18.02
N LEU A 16 -13.87 4.79 -16.87
CA LEU A 16 -15.09 5.55 -16.62
C LEU A 16 -14.73 6.97 -16.15
N SER A 17 -15.12 7.98 -16.92
CA SER A 17 -14.84 9.40 -16.61
C SER A 17 -15.41 9.87 -15.26
N LEU A 18 -16.46 9.21 -14.78
CA LEU A 18 -17.13 9.51 -13.52
C LEU A 18 -16.19 9.43 -12.31
N TRP A 19 -15.33 8.42 -12.27
CA TRP A 19 -14.50 8.13 -11.09
C TRP A 19 -13.17 8.87 -11.10
N GLN A 20 -12.68 9.30 -12.27
CA GLN A 20 -11.41 10.01 -12.41
C GLN A 20 -11.34 11.30 -11.60
N LYS A 21 -12.48 11.98 -11.39
CA LYS A 21 -12.57 13.20 -10.59
C LYS A 21 -12.96 12.96 -9.13
N THR A 22 -13.45 11.77 -8.82
CA THR A 22 -14.05 11.43 -7.53
C THR A 22 -13.07 10.68 -6.62
N LEU A 23 -12.26 9.81 -7.21
CA LEU A 23 -11.29 8.99 -6.51
C LEU A 23 -9.91 9.65 -6.53
N TYR A 24 -9.00 9.15 -5.70
CA TYR A 24 -7.58 9.38 -5.90
C TYR A 24 -7.10 8.81 -7.25
N SER A 25 -5.85 9.05 -7.63
CA SER A 25 -5.25 8.46 -8.83
C SER A 25 -5.27 6.93 -8.77
N ALA A 26 -5.28 6.27 -9.94
CA ALA A 26 -5.31 4.81 -10.00
C ALA A 26 -4.13 4.14 -9.25
N PRO A 27 -2.88 4.63 -9.33
CA PRO A 27 -1.79 4.09 -8.53
C PRO A 27 -2.03 4.23 -7.02
N LYS A 28 -2.60 5.35 -6.57
CA LYS A 28 -2.91 5.56 -5.14
C LYS A 28 -4.01 4.63 -4.64
N VAL A 29 -5.08 4.44 -5.42
CA VAL A 29 -6.12 3.46 -5.09
C VAL A 29 -5.56 2.03 -5.08
N HIS A 30 -4.69 1.68 -6.03
CA HIS A 30 -3.96 0.42 -5.98
C HIS A 30 -3.13 0.28 -4.69
N GLY A 31 -2.41 1.34 -4.30
CA GLY A 31 -1.67 1.39 -3.04
C GLY A 31 -2.54 1.23 -1.80
N ILE A 32 -3.76 1.77 -1.82
CA ILE A 32 -4.74 1.57 -0.74
C ILE A 32 -5.15 0.09 -0.67
N LEU A 33 -5.55 -0.52 -1.79
CA LEU A 33 -5.92 -1.95 -1.80
C LEU A 33 -4.77 -2.86 -1.36
N PHE A 34 -3.55 -2.54 -1.79
CA PHE A 34 -2.34 -3.21 -1.35
C PHE A 34 -2.10 -3.04 0.15
N GLY A 35 -2.20 -1.82 0.66
CA GLY A 35 -2.06 -1.52 2.09
C GLY A 35 -3.09 -2.25 2.95
N VAL A 36 -4.35 -2.33 2.50
CA VAL A 36 -5.43 -3.09 3.18
C VAL A 36 -5.10 -4.58 3.22
N SER A 37 -4.61 -5.13 2.10
CA SER A 37 -4.17 -6.53 2.00
C SER A 37 -2.98 -6.86 2.91
N CYS A 38 -2.23 -5.84 3.33
CA CYS A 38 -1.11 -5.98 4.25
C CYS A 38 -1.49 -5.76 5.72
N VAL A 39 -2.75 -5.48 6.08
CA VAL A 39 -3.11 -5.38 7.49
C VAL A 39 -3.17 -6.80 8.07
N PRO A 40 -2.48 -7.10 9.20
CA PRO A 40 -2.41 -8.47 9.74
C PRO A 40 -3.77 -9.14 9.98
N GLU A 41 -4.76 -8.35 10.39
CA GLU A 41 -6.17 -8.72 10.42
C GLU A 41 -6.89 -7.82 9.39
N ILE A 42 -7.16 -8.35 8.19
CA ILE A 42 -7.72 -7.56 7.08
C ILE A 42 -9.04 -6.92 7.55
N PRO A 43 -9.15 -5.58 7.51
CA PRO A 43 -10.29 -4.90 8.07
C PRO A 43 -11.51 -4.99 7.14
N MET A 44 -12.70 -4.90 7.73
CA MET A 44 -13.96 -4.96 7.00
C MET A 44 -14.10 -3.80 6.00
N PRO A 45 -14.83 -3.97 4.87
CA PRO A 45 -14.92 -2.95 3.81
C PRO A 45 -15.32 -1.56 4.30
N GLU A 46 -16.24 -1.48 5.25
CA GLU A 46 -16.78 -0.22 5.78
C GLU A 46 -15.70 0.66 6.42
N THR A 47 -14.59 0.08 6.88
CA THR A 47 -13.52 0.85 7.52
C THR A 47 -12.60 1.52 6.51
N TRP A 48 -12.45 0.95 5.31
CA TRP A 48 -11.41 1.37 4.36
C TRP A 48 -11.94 1.83 3.00
N LEU A 49 -13.16 1.45 2.58
CA LEU A 49 -13.74 1.88 1.30
C LEU A 49 -13.74 3.41 1.16
N GLY A 50 -13.95 4.14 2.26
CA GLY A 50 -13.92 5.60 2.27
C GLY A 50 -12.55 6.20 1.92
N TYR A 51 -11.45 5.45 2.05
CA TYR A 51 -10.10 5.95 1.83
C TYR A 51 -9.78 6.23 0.35
N VAL A 52 -10.54 5.64 -0.58
CA VAL A 52 -10.28 5.79 -2.02
C VAL A 52 -10.73 7.14 -2.58
N PHE A 53 -11.58 7.87 -1.85
CA PHE A 53 -12.14 9.15 -2.30
C PHE A 53 -11.16 10.30 -2.10
N ASN A 54 -11.07 11.18 -3.08
CA ASN A 54 -10.38 12.45 -2.91
C ASN A 54 -11.31 13.45 -2.16
N GLN A 55 -10.73 14.45 -1.50
CA GLN A 55 -11.50 15.40 -0.68
C GLN A 55 -12.52 16.19 -1.54
N HIS A 56 -13.74 16.40 -1.00
CA HIS A 56 -14.85 17.20 -1.58
C HIS A 56 -15.64 16.60 -2.75
N SER A 57 -15.54 15.31 -3.01
CA SER A 57 -16.28 14.70 -4.11
C SER A 57 -17.76 14.45 -3.84
N GLN A 58 -18.62 14.88 -4.75
CA GLN A 58 -20.04 14.54 -4.75
C GLN A 58 -20.21 13.10 -5.25
N ILE A 59 -20.69 12.22 -4.39
CA ILE A 59 -21.00 10.84 -4.76
C ILE A 59 -22.18 10.89 -5.75
N PRO A 60 -22.03 10.35 -6.98
CA PRO A 60 -22.98 10.60 -8.06
C PRO A 60 -24.34 9.89 -7.89
N SER A 61 -24.37 8.68 -7.33
CA SER A 61 -25.59 7.96 -6.96
C SER A 61 -25.30 6.75 -6.07
N GLU A 62 -26.33 6.21 -5.40
CA GLU A 62 -26.22 4.97 -4.60
C GLU A 62 -25.85 3.75 -5.47
N ALA A 63 -26.46 3.61 -6.65
CA ALA A 63 -26.12 2.55 -7.60
C ALA A 63 -24.67 2.62 -8.09
N ALA A 64 -24.14 3.83 -8.30
CA ALA A 64 -22.73 4.03 -8.65
C ALA A 64 -21.81 3.62 -7.50
N LEU A 65 -22.19 3.90 -6.24
CA LEU A 65 -21.43 3.49 -5.06
C LEU A 65 -21.42 1.96 -4.88
N GLU A 66 -22.54 1.28 -5.14
CA GLU A 66 -22.62 -0.18 -5.13
C GLU A 66 -21.70 -0.79 -6.19
N GLN A 67 -21.72 -0.25 -7.41
CA GLN A 67 -20.83 -0.67 -8.49
C GLN A 67 -19.36 -0.46 -8.11
N LEU A 68 -19.01 0.71 -7.57
CA LEU A 68 -17.66 1.01 -7.11
C LEU A 68 -17.22 0.01 -6.04
N THR A 69 -18.07 -0.27 -5.06
CA THR A 69 -17.79 -1.22 -3.99
C THR A 69 -17.46 -2.60 -4.56
N LYS A 70 -18.28 -3.10 -5.49
CA LYS A 70 -18.02 -4.38 -6.16
C LYS A 70 -16.67 -4.41 -6.87
N VAL A 71 -16.33 -3.34 -7.59
CA VAL A 71 -15.06 -3.23 -8.32
C VAL A 71 -13.87 -3.15 -7.37
N LEU A 72 -13.99 -2.42 -6.25
CA LEU A 72 -12.93 -2.34 -5.24
C LEU A 72 -12.71 -3.68 -4.53
N MET A 73 -13.79 -4.44 -4.26
CA MET A 73 -13.68 -5.78 -3.66
C MET A 73 -13.04 -6.80 -4.62
N ASP A 74 -13.36 -6.73 -5.91
CA ASP A 74 -12.68 -7.53 -6.94
C ASP A 74 -11.19 -7.14 -7.05
N GLY A 75 -10.89 -5.84 -7.07
CA GLY A 75 -9.52 -5.33 -7.03
C GLY A 75 -8.74 -5.80 -5.81
N LEU A 76 -9.34 -5.77 -4.61
CA LEU A 76 -8.73 -6.28 -3.39
C LEU A 76 -8.42 -7.79 -3.52
N SER A 77 -9.37 -8.56 -4.06
CA SER A 77 -9.20 -10.01 -4.28
C SER A 77 -8.05 -10.32 -5.23
N GLN A 78 -7.90 -9.54 -6.31
CA GLN A 78 -6.79 -9.67 -7.25
C GLN A 78 -5.44 -9.35 -6.60
N VAL A 79 -5.38 -8.30 -5.78
CA VAL A 79 -4.16 -7.93 -5.03
C VAL A 79 -3.77 -9.02 -4.02
N LEU A 80 -4.74 -9.56 -3.27
CA LEU A 80 -4.51 -10.68 -2.35
C LEU A 80 -3.99 -11.92 -3.08
N ALA A 81 -4.57 -12.25 -4.25
CA ALA A 81 -4.11 -13.36 -5.07
C ALA A 81 -2.66 -13.16 -5.56
N ALA A 82 -2.29 -11.94 -5.95
CA ALA A 82 -0.92 -11.61 -6.35
C ALA A 82 0.06 -11.73 -5.18
N ILE A 83 -0.28 -11.19 -4.00
CA ILE A 83 0.52 -11.33 -2.77
C ILE A 83 0.73 -12.81 -2.42
N HIS A 84 -0.33 -13.63 -2.48
CA HIS A 84 -0.24 -15.06 -2.18
C HIS A 84 0.71 -15.79 -3.15
N GLN A 85 0.75 -15.36 -4.41
CA GLN A 85 1.63 -15.90 -5.44
C GLN A 85 3.03 -15.26 -5.43
N SER A 86 3.29 -14.32 -4.51
CA SER A 86 4.52 -13.50 -4.51
C SER A 86 4.76 -12.78 -5.85
N ASP A 87 3.68 -12.40 -6.54
CA ASP A 87 3.73 -11.64 -7.78
C ASP A 87 3.75 -10.14 -7.48
N TYR A 88 4.93 -9.55 -7.62
CA TYR A 88 5.17 -8.10 -7.46
C TYR A 88 5.57 -7.44 -8.78
N THR A 89 5.25 -8.05 -9.92
CA THR A 89 5.63 -7.56 -11.26
C THR A 89 5.15 -6.14 -11.56
N PHE A 90 4.12 -5.64 -10.84
CA PHE A 90 3.63 -4.27 -10.95
C PHE A 90 4.67 -3.20 -10.55
N CYS A 91 5.64 -3.54 -9.69
CA CYS A 91 6.68 -2.63 -9.20
C CYS A 91 8.07 -2.90 -9.80
N GLU A 92 8.27 -4.05 -10.45
CA GLU A 92 9.49 -4.32 -11.25
C GLU A 92 9.63 -3.38 -12.45
N ALA A 93 8.48 -2.90 -12.93
CA ALA A 93 8.36 -1.98 -14.04
C ALA A 93 8.82 -0.55 -13.71
N TRP A 94 9.03 -0.20 -12.43
CA TRP A 94 9.30 1.17 -12.02
C TRP A 94 10.73 1.60 -12.34
N SER A 95 10.86 2.75 -13.00
CA SER A 95 12.13 3.43 -13.21
C SER A 95 12.27 4.66 -12.33
N TRP A 96 13.53 4.95 -11.96
CA TRP A 96 13.90 6.26 -11.45
C TRP A 96 13.99 7.25 -12.62
N ASP A 97 12.84 7.64 -13.16
CA ASP A 97 12.72 8.70 -14.16
C ASP A 97 11.60 9.68 -13.79
N ASP A 98 11.78 10.95 -14.16
CA ASP A 98 10.86 12.04 -13.81
C ASP A 98 9.42 11.82 -14.32
N SER A 99 9.22 10.96 -15.33
CA SER A 99 7.90 10.69 -15.91
C SER A 99 7.08 9.68 -15.10
N GLU A 100 7.75 8.78 -14.37
CA GLU A 100 7.13 7.74 -13.56
C GLU A 100 7.17 8.01 -12.05
N LEU A 101 7.91 9.04 -11.60
CA LEU A 101 7.98 9.45 -10.18
C LEU A 101 6.61 9.56 -9.52
N ALA A 102 5.63 10.15 -10.21
CA ALA A 102 4.29 10.33 -9.67
C ALA A 102 3.56 8.99 -9.43
N MET A 103 3.81 7.97 -10.25
CA MET A 103 3.06 6.71 -10.17
C MET A 103 3.41 5.90 -8.91
N PHE A 104 4.71 5.64 -8.68
CA PHE A 104 5.11 4.88 -7.50
C PHE A 104 4.93 5.72 -6.23
N ALA A 105 5.11 7.05 -6.30
CA ALA A 105 4.90 7.92 -5.14
C ALA A 105 3.44 7.87 -4.69
N ASP A 106 2.49 7.99 -5.63
CA ASP A 106 1.06 7.88 -5.34
C ASP A 106 0.68 6.51 -4.77
N PHE A 107 1.22 5.43 -5.33
CA PHE A 107 1.04 4.08 -4.76
C PHE A 107 1.54 4.01 -3.31
N LEU A 108 2.77 4.45 -3.05
CA LEU A 108 3.35 4.42 -1.70
C LEU A 108 2.57 5.29 -0.72
N GLN A 109 2.05 6.45 -1.15
CA GLN A 109 1.16 7.27 -0.34
C GLN A 109 -0.13 6.51 0.02
N GLY A 110 -0.69 5.73 -0.91
CA GLY A 110 -1.84 4.86 -0.65
C GLY A 110 -1.54 3.80 0.41
N VAL A 111 -0.39 3.13 0.29
CA VAL A 111 0.06 2.11 1.27
C VAL A 111 0.24 2.74 2.66
N LEU A 112 0.95 3.87 2.73
CA LEU A 112 1.23 4.57 3.98
C LEU A 112 -0.04 5.14 4.64
N LEU A 113 -0.99 5.62 3.84
CA LEU A 113 -2.30 6.06 4.32
C LEU A 113 -3.00 4.94 5.08
N VAL A 114 -3.05 3.74 4.50
CA VAL A 114 -3.71 2.60 5.16
C VAL A 114 -2.94 2.14 6.38
N HIS A 115 -1.61 2.05 6.29
CA HIS A 115 -0.79 1.67 7.44
C HIS A 115 -1.05 2.59 8.64
N GLN A 116 -1.08 3.91 8.42
CA GLN A 116 -1.39 4.89 9.45
C GLN A 116 -2.84 4.79 9.94
N ALA A 117 -3.81 4.69 9.03
CA ALA A 117 -5.22 4.62 9.39
C ALA A 117 -5.57 3.34 10.19
N GLN A 118 -4.82 2.26 9.97
CA GLN A 118 -4.98 0.96 10.60
C GLN A 118 -3.90 0.69 11.67
N GLU A 119 -3.24 1.74 12.18
CA GLU A 119 -2.17 1.62 13.19
C GLU A 119 -2.65 0.82 14.42
N LYS A 120 -3.90 1.01 14.84
CA LYS A 120 -4.47 0.27 15.97
C LYS A 120 -4.57 -1.23 15.71
N GLN A 121 -4.94 -1.64 14.50
CA GLN A 121 -5.02 -3.04 14.09
C GLN A 121 -3.63 -3.66 14.02
N TRP A 122 -2.67 -2.92 13.46
CA TRP A 122 -1.26 -3.29 13.47
C TRP A 122 -0.73 -3.47 14.90
N GLN A 123 -0.97 -2.50 15.79
CA GLN A 123 -0.51 -2.56 17.18
C GLN A 123 -1.15 -3.73 17.92
N LYS A 124 -2.47 -3.94 17.77
CA LYS A 124 -3.18 -5.08 18.38
C LYS A 124 -2.53 -6.41 17.97
N ALA A 125 -2.21 -6.59 16.68
CA ALA A 125 -1.53 -7.79 16.21
C ALA A 125 -0.09 -7.86 16.73
N TRP A 126 0.61 -6.73 16.74
CA TRP A 126 1.98 -6.62 17.24
C TRP A 126 2.13 -7.05 18.70
N ASP A 127 1.17 -6.65 19.53
CA ASP A 127 1.13 -6.95 20.97
C ASP A 127 0.93 -8.45 21.26
N THR A 128 0.47 -9.24 20.28
CA THR A 128 0.37 -10.70 20.42
C THR A 128 1.73 -11.41 20.25
N MET A 129 2.71 -10.74 19.67
CA MET A 129 4.03 -11.32 19.42
C MET A 129 4.90 -11.36 20.68
N PRO A 130 5.76 -12.37 20.86
CA PRO A 130 6.80 -12.36 21.89
C PRO A 130 7.72 -11.14 21.75
N GLU A 131 8.19 -10.58 22.87
CA GLU A 131 9.05 -9.39 22.89
C GLU A 131 10.30 -9.53 22.00
N THR A 132 10.91 -10.72 21.97
CA THR A 132 12.06 -11.00 21.10
C THR A 132 11.74 -10.87 19.61
N ALA A 133 10.54 -11.29 19.19
CA ALA A 133 10.05 -11.13 17.82
C ALA A 133 9.74 -9.66 17.53
N GLN A 134 9.10 -8.94 18.46
CA GLN A 134 8.84 -7.51 18.33
C GLN A 134 10.12 -6.71 18.09
N VAL A 135 11.18 -6.97 18.87
CA VAL A 135 12.48 -6.30 18.70
C VAL A 135 13.07 -6.56 17.30
N ALA A 136 13.07 -7.82 16.86
CA ALA A 136 13.60 -8.19 15.54
C ALA A 136 12.80 -7.55 14.39
N HIS A 137 11.47 -7.57 14.49
CA HIS A 137 10.56 -7.04 13.50
C HIS A 137 10.53 -5.51 13.46
N SER A 138 10.74 -4.82 14.59
CA SER A 138 10.70 -3.36 14.68
C SER A 138 11.69 -2.68 13.72
N LYS A 139 12.91 -3.21 13.64
CA LYS A 139 13.96 -2.71 12.74
C LYS A 139 13.57 -2.88 11.28
N THR A 140 12.97 -4.01 10.93
CA THR A 140 12.49 -4.27 9.56
C THR A 140 11.36 -3.32 9.20
N LEU A 141 10.37 -3.17 10.09
CA LEU A 141 9.25 -2.24 9.88
C LEU A 141 9.75 -0.81 9.69
N GLN A 142 10.64 -0.34 10.56
CA GLN A 142 11.21 1.01 10.48
C GLN A 142 11.93 1.24 9.15
N GLN A 143 12.72 0.26 8.68
CA GLN A 143 13.40 0.35 7.38
C GLN A 143 12.40 0.42 6.22
N CYS A 144 11.37 -0.44 6.23
CA CYS A 144 10.33 -0.46 5.21
C CYS A 144 9.58 0.88 5.16
N LEU A 145 9.08 1.35 6.30
CA LEU A 145 8.35 2.62 6.38
C LEU A 145 9.23 3.81 6.01
N SER A 146 10.50 3.83 6.42
CA SER A 146 11.43 4.91 6.06
C SER A 146 11.68 4.96 4.54
N MET A 147 11.85 3.81 3.89
CA MET A 147 12.04 3.74 2.44
C MET A 147 10.77 4.18 1.70
N MET A 148 9.62 3.64 2.08
CA MET A 148 8.34 4.00 1.47
C MET A 148 8.01 5.49 1.67
N THR A 149 8.23 6.03 2.87
CA THR A 149 8.02 7.46 3.17
C THR A 149 8.95 8.35 2.35
N THR A 150 10.20 7.92 2.14
CA THR A 150 11.16 8.68 1.31
C THR A 150 10.68 8.82 -0.12
N PHE A 151 10.18 7.74 -0.71
CA PHE A 151 9.76 7.72 -2.11
C PHE A 151 8.29 8.11 -2.33
N ALA A 152 7.47 8.15 -1.28
CA ALA A 152 6.12 8.73 -1.32
C ALA A 152 6.14 10.25 -1.49
N ASP A 153 7.20 10.93 -1.02
CA ASP A 153 7.42 12.37 -1.17
C ASP A 153 8.93 12.70 -1.10
N VAL A 154 9.61 12.55 -2.24
CA VAL A 154 11.05 12.81 -2.36
C VAL A 154 11.42 14.27 -2.02
N PRO A 155 10.69 15.30 -2.52
CA PRO A 155 10.95 16.70 -2.13
C PRO A 155 10.90 16.93 -0.62
N LEU A 156 9.89 16.39 0.08
CA LEU A 156 9.79 16.49 1.53
C LEU A 156 10.89 15.69 2.24
N ALA A 157 11.29 14.53 1.70
CA ALA A 157 12.38 13.75 2.26
C ALA A 157 13.73 14.50 2.18
N ILE A 158 13.98 15.22 1.08
CA ILE A 158 15.14 16.09 0.90
C ILE A 158 15.09 17.28 1.86
N SER A 159 13.94 17.94 1.99
CA SER A 159 13.81 19.14 2.84
C SER A 159 14.02 18.86 4.33
N LYS A 160 13.77 17.61 4.77
CA LYS A 160 14.08 17.14 6.12
C LYS A 160 15.58 16.91 6.39
N LYS A 161 16.44 16.93 5.37
CA LYS A 161 17.91 16.82 5.52
C LYS A 161 18.54 18.20 5.70
N SER A 162 19.64 18.26 6.47
CA SER A 162 20.40 19.50 6.58
C SER A 162 21.03 19.89 5.22
N PRO A 163 21.29 21.19 4.95
CA PRO A 163 21.87 21.62 3.68
C PRO A 163 23.18 20.91 3.31
N ALA A 164 23.99 20.51 4.31
CA ALA A 164 25.22 19.75 4.11
C ALA A 164 24.98 18.28 3.71
N GLN A 165 23.86 17.69 4.11
CA GLN A 165 23.51 16.29 3.82
C GLN A 165 22.76 16.12 2.50
N GLN A 166 22.06 17.16 2.02
CA GLN A 166 21.21 17.09 0.83
C GLN A 166 21.96 16.60 -0.42
N PRO A 167 23.17 17.11 -0.78
CA PRO A 167 23.85 16.66 -1.99
C PRO A 167 24.14 15.15 -1.99
N ALA A 168 24.63 14.61 -0.87
CA ALA A 168 24.93 13.19 -0.72
C ALA A 168 23.66 12.32 -0.67
N PHE A 169 22.57 12.85 -0.12
CA PHE A 169 21.30 12.15 -0.12
C PHE A 169 20.69 12.08 -1.52
N ILE A 170 20.67 13.20 -2.24
CA ILE A 170 20.16 13.28 -3.62
C ILE A 170 20.94 12.34 -4.54
N SER A 171 22.27 12.31 -4.44
CA SER A 171 23.09 11.41 -5.25
C SER A 171 22.88 9.93 -4.95
N ALA A 172 22.40 9.60 -3.74
CA ALA A 172 22.10 8.23 -3.34
C ALA A 172 20.70 7.74 -3.74
N LEU A 173 19.74 8.64 -4.00
CA LEU A 173 18.35 8.30 -4.30
C LEU A 173 18.16 7.27 -5.43
N PRO A 174 18.84 7.37 -6.60
CA PRO A 174 18.68 6.39 -7.66
C PRO A 174 19.06 4.97 -7.21
N GLN A 175 20.14 4.85 -6.44
CA GLN A 175 20.59 3.55 -5.93
C GLN A 175 19.67 3.02 -4.83
N LEU A 176 19.16 3.89 -3.96
CA LEU A 176 18.16 3.52 -2.95
C LEU A 176 16.87 3.03 -3.60
N PHE A 177 16.47 3.64 -4.71
CA PHE A 177 15.25 3.29 -5.44
C PHE A 177 15.28 1.85 -5.98
N LEU A 178 16.45 1.36 -6.40
CA LEU A 178 16.62 -0.04 -6.83
C LEU A 178 16.27 -1.06 -5.73
N SER A 179 16.27 -0.64 -4.46
CA SER A 179 15.89 -1.48 -3.32
C SER A 179 14.40 -1.39 -2.96
N LEU A 180 13.62 -0.52 -3.62
CA LEU A 180 12.22 -0.29 -3.31
C LEU A 180 11.34 -1.53 -3.55
N PRO A 181 11.45 -2.27 -4.66
CA PRO A 181 10.68 -3.50 -4.87
C PRO A 181 10.90 -4.53 -3.75
N ASN A 182 12.17 -4.77 -3.37
CA ASN A 182 12.48 -5.67 -2.25
C ASN A 182 11.95 -5.13 -0.90
N THR A 183 11.88 -3.81 -0.73
CA THR A 183 11.29 -3.20 0.47
C THR A 183 9.79 -3.50 0.57
N ILE A 184 9.07 -3.47 -0.56
CA ILE A 184 7.65 -3.83 -0.62
C ILE A 184 7.45 -5.30 -0.24
N GLU A 185 8.21 -6.20 -0.84
CA GLU A 185 8.17 -7.63 -0.52
C GLU A 185 8.45 -7.89 0.97
N ARG A 186 9.47 -7.24 1.54
CA ARG A 186 9.79 -7.33 2.97
C ARG A 186 8.67 -6.82 3.86
N TYR A 187 7.97 -5.76 3.46
CA TYR A 187 6.82 -5.22 4.20
C TYR A 187 5.65 -6.21 4.21
N VAL A 188 5.35 -6.84 3.08
CA VAL A 188 4.34 -7.91 2.97
C VAL A 188 4.72 -9.12 3.82
N GLY A 189 5.97 -9.58 3.69
CA GLY A 189 6.46 -10.72 4.47
C GLY A 189 6.40 -10.45 5.98
N LEU A 190 6.72 -9.23 6.41
CA LEU A 190 6.55 -8.79 7.78
C LEU A 190 5.08 -8.83 8.22
N SER A 191 4.15 -8.33 7.40
CA SER A 191 2.71 -8.40 7.69
C SER A 191 2.27 -9.84 7.93
N GLY A 192 2.64 -10.77 7.04
CA GLY A 192 2.30 -12.18 7.18
C GLY A 192 2.91 -12.82 8.44
N GLN A 193 4.14 -12.44 8.81
CA GLN A 193 4.77 -12.87 10.06
C GLN A 193 3.98 -12.37 11.27
N VAL A 194 3.60 -11.10 11.30
CA VAL A 194 2.80 -10.51 12.39
C VAL A 194 1.42 -11.20 12.47
N ALA A 195 0.77 -11.42 11.33
CA ALA A 195 -0.51 -12.11 11.25
C ALA A 195 -0.44 -13.54 11.81
N SER A 196 0.68 -14.24 11.63
CA SER A 196 0.86 -15.61 12.13
C SER A 196 0.81 -15.75 13.65
N TYR A 197 0.95 -14.65 14.41
CA TYR A 197 0.82 -14.61 15.86
C TYR A 197 -0.60 -14.33 16.36
N LEU A 198 -1.53 -13.96 15.47
CA LEU A 198 -2.92 -13.70 15.85
C LEU A 198 -3.61 -15.00 16.32
N PRO A 199 -4.40 -14.95 17.39
CA PRO A 199 -5.18 -16.09 17.85
C PRO A 199 -6.23 -16.49 16.80
N ASN A 200 -6.57 -17.78 16.76
CA ASN A 200 -7.69 -18.32 15.99
C ASN A 200 -7.60 -18.22 14.46
N GLN A 201 -6.40 -18.05 13.88
CA GLN A 201 -6.15 -18.09 12.42
C GLN A 201 -6.71 -19.37 11.74
N PHE A 202 -6.89 -20.46 12.48
CA PHE A 202 -7.42 -21.75 11.97
C PHE A 202 -8.85 -22.09 12.43
N GLU A 203 -9.42 -21.40 13.42
CA GLU A 203 -10.72 -21.80 13.99
C GLU A 203 -11.91 -21.47 13.06
N GLN A 204 -11.70 -20.63 12.04
CA GLN A 204 -12.74 -20.34 11.04
C GLN A 204 -12.95 -21.46 9.99
N PHE A 205 -12.06 -22.46 9.93
CA PHE A 205 -12.23 -23.61 9.01
C PHE A 205 -12.85 -24.85 9.68
N THR A 206 -13.21 -24.78 10.97
CA THR A 206 -13.75 -25.93 11.72
C THR A 206 -15.12 -25.68 12.34
N GLN A 207 -15.96 -24.83 11.75
CA GLN A 207 -17.39 -24.80 12.10
C GLN A 207 -18.33 -24.88 10.89
N ARG A 208 -18.81 -26.12 10.72
CA ARG A 208 -19.96 -26.66 9.97
C ARG A 208 -19.79 -27.05 8.51
#